data_AF-A0A953T0Y4-F1
#
_entry.id   AF-A0A953T0Y4-F1
#
_cell.length_a   1.000
_cell.length_b   1.000
_cell.length_c   1.000
_cell.angle_alpha   90.00
_cell.angle_beta   90.00
_cell.angle_gamma   90.00
#
_symmetry.space_group_name_H-M   'P 1'
#
loop_
_entity.id
_entity.type
_entity.pdbx_description
1 polymer ?
#
loop_
_entity_poly.entity_id
_entity_poly.type
_entity_poly.pdbx_seq_one_letter_code
_entity_poly.pdbx_strand_id
1 'polypeptide(L)'
;MNSFFNTHSGEKLDLKGLAKELLFFINEDVLASYKITVGTDSSAGIITGDFTDFITAVVIHRKGKGGRYFWRRKSLGKFYTLRDRILNEALLSIETAKDLVVAFYGQRATLDQKMTVNQRTICDSNIFASDFNEGFSWNFEIHVDIGQNGETKNMISEIVGIVKANNFDVCVKPYSYAASKVADRYS
;
A
#
# COMPACT_ATOMS: atom_id res chain seq x y z
N MET A 1 18.32 -4.31 7.12
CA MET A 1 17.06 -5.01 6.74
C MET A 1 16.55 -4.38 5.46
N ASN A 2 16.13 -5.17 4.47
CA ASN A 2 15.75 -4.66 3.14
C ASN A 2 14.53 -3.72 3.23
N SER A 3 14.80 -2.42 3.23
CA SER A 3 13.82 -1.33 3.25
C SER A 3 13.27 -1.00 1.85
N PHE A 4 13.64 -1.79 0.85
CA PHE A 4 13.37 -1.50 -0.55
C PHE A 4 12.22 -2.34 -1.10
N PHE A 5 11.39 -1.70 -1.92
CA PHE A 5 10.41 -2.31 -2.81
C PHE A 5 11.03 -2.51 -4.19
N ASN A 6 10.66 -3.57 -4.86
CA ASN A 6 11.04 -3.87 -6.24
C ASN A 6 9.91 -3.46 -7.18
N THR A 7 10.26 -2.85 -8.30
CA THR A 7 9.35 -2.60 -9.43
C THR A 7 9.15 -3.87 -10.27
N HIS A 8 8.29 -3.81 -11.29
CA HIS A 8 8.19 -4.87 -12.30
C HIS A 8 9.49 -5.08 -13.09
N SER A 9 10.28 -4.01 -13.31
CA SER A 9 11.59 -4.04 -13.98
C SER A 9 12.72 -4.56 -13.09
N GLY A 10 12.48 -4.76 -11.78
CA GLY A 10 13.48 -5.21 -10.81
C GLY A 10 14.29 -4.08 -10.16
N GLU A 11 13.93 -2.82 -10.40
CA GLU A 11 14.55 -1.66 -9.76
C GLU A 11 14.14 -1.58 -8.28
N LYS A 12 15.05 -1.15 -7.42
CA LYS A 12 14.83 -1.03 -5.98
C LYS A 12 14.51 0.39 -5.59
N LEU A 13 13.39 0.58 -4.89
CA LEU A 13 12.89 1.87 -4.41
C LEU A 13 12.76 1.83 -2.90
N ASP A 14 13.29 2.83 -2.20
CA ASP A 14 12.95 3.03 -0.79
C ASP A 14 11.51 3.60 -0.68
N LEU A 15 11.01 3.77 0.55
CA LEU A 15 9.65 4.31 0.76
C LEU A 15 9.44 5.67 0.10
N LYS A 16 10.46 6.54 0.10
CA LYS A 16 10.39 7.86 -0.53
C LYS A 16 10.30 7.76 -2.04
N GLY A 17 11.12 6.91 -2.65
CA GLY A 17 11.13 6.62 -4.08
C GLY A 17 9.81 5.99 -4.52
N LEU A 18 9.29 5.03 -3.75
CA LEU A 18 7.98 4.43 -4.00
C LEU A 18 6.87 5.48 -3.98
N ALA A 19 6.81 6.33 -2.94
CA ALA A 19 5.82 7.40 -2.88
C ALA A 19 5.93 8.36 -4.07
N LYS A 20 7.16 8.70 -4.50
CA LYS A 20 7.39 9.53 -5.68
C LYS A 20 6.87 8.88 -6.97
N GLU A 21 7.13 7.59 -7.17
CA GLU A 21 6.63 6.84 -8.33
C GLU A 21 5.10 6.76 -8.36
N LEU A 22 4.47 6.57 -7.20
CA LEU A 22 3.02 6.63 -7.08
C LEU A 22 2.50 8.02 -7.48
N LEU A 23 3.05 9.09 -6.90
CA LEU A 23 2.69 10.47 -7.26
C LEU A 23 2.87 10.75 -8.75
N PHE A 24 3.97 10.28 -9.35
CA PHE A 24 4.20 10.43 -10.78
C PHE A 24 3.11 9.76 -11.60
N PHE A 25 2.75 8.51 -11.28
CA PHE A 25 1.65 7.80 -11.95
C PHE A 25 0.29 8.48 -11.79
N ILE A 26 0.05 9.18 -10.68
CA ILE A 26 -1.18 9.96 -10.49
C ILE A 26 -1.16 11.24 -11.32
N ASN A 27 -0.02 11.95 -11.36
CA ASN A 27 0.14 13.20 -12.09
C ASN A 27 0.05 13.05 -13.61
N GLU A 28 0.27 11.84 -14.14
CA GLU A 28 0.02 11.54 -15.56
C GLU A 28 -1.45 11.77 -15.98
N ASP A 29 -2.42 11.65 -15.07
CA ASP A 29 -3.84 11.92 -15.32
C ASP A 29 -4.55 12.23 -14.00
N VAL A 30 -4.52 13.51 -13.60
CA VAL A 30 -5.04 13.97 -12.30
C VAL A 30 -6.57 13.88 -12.17
N LEU A 31 -7.29 13.78 -13.30
CA LEU A 31 -8.75 13.67 -13.34
C LEU A 31 -9.24 12.22 -13.22
N ALA A 32 -8.34 11.24 -13.37
CA ALA A 32 -8.68 9.84 -13.21
C ALA A 32 -8.87 9.46 -11.73
N SER A 33 -9.70 8.44 -11.49
CA SER A 33 -9.85 7.85 -10.16
C SER A 33 -8.80 6.76 -9.92
N TYR A 34 -8.13 6.83 -8.77
CA TYR A 34 -7.12 5.86 -8.35
C TYR A 34 -7.55 5.11 -7.09
N LYS A 35 -7.07 3.87 -6.96
CA LYS A 35 -7.11 3.09 -5.72
C LYS A 35 -5.71 2.57 -5.44
N ILE A 36 -5.23 2.77 -4.20
CA ILE A 36 -3.97 2.18 -3.73
C ILE A 36 -4.34 1.01 -2.84
N THR A 37 -3.78 -0.15 -3.15
CA THR A 37 -4.00 -1.36 -2.41
C THR A 37 -2.69 -1.83 -1.79
N VAL A 38 -2.72 -2.23 -0.52
CA VAL A 38 -1.59 -2.86 0.15
C VAL A 38 -2.02 -4.21 0.68
N GLY A 39 -1.30 -5.27 0.35
CA GLY A 39 -1.54 -6.61 0.87
C GLY A 39 -0.23 -7.32 1.16
N THR A 40 -0.23 -8.21 2.15
CA THR A 40 0.92 -9.04 2.46
C THR A 40 0.48 -10.49 2.44
N ASP A 41 1.27 -11.34 1.78
CA ASP A 41 1.10 -12.79 1.78
C ASP A 41 2.29 -13.43 2.50
N SER A 42 2.04 -14.38 3.39
CA SER A 42 3.09 -15.18 3.99
C SER A 42 3.32 -16.43 3.16
N SER A 43 4.50 -16.55 2.57
CA SER A 43 4.82 -17.71 1.74
C SER A 43 5.44 -18.80 2.59
N ALA A 44 4.82 -19.99 2.58
CA ALA A 44 5.36 -21.18 3.24
C ALA A 44 6.57 -21.78 2.48
N GLY A 45 6.90 -21.25 1.30
CA GLY A 45 7.82 -21.85 0.32
C GLY A 45 9.32 -21.75 0.63
N ILE A 46 9.73 -20.91 1.57
CA ILE A 46 11.13 -20.86 2.05
C ILE A 46 11.11 -20.86 3.58
N ILE A 47 10.67 -21.97 4.17
CA ILE A 47 11.04 -22.28 5.55
C ILE A 47 12.50 -22.72 5.52
N THR A 48 13.43 -21.77 5.48
CA THR A 48 14.86 -22.03 5.76
C THR A 48 15.01 -22.23 7.26
N GLY A 49 14.51 -23.37 7.76
CA GLY A 49 14.61 -23.79 9.15
C GLY A 49 13.74 -22.99 10.15
N ASP A 50 13.99 -21.69 10.28
CA ASP A 50 13.52 -20.85 11.39
C ASP A 50 12.77 -19.56 11.01
N PHE A 51 12.60 -19.27 9.71
CA PHE A 51 12.00 -18.02 9.25
C PHE A 51 10.83 -18.25 8.30
N THR A 52 9.86 -17.35 8.35
CA THR A 52 8.74 -17.26 7.40
C THR A 52 8.87 -15.98 6.59
N ASP A 53 8.78 -16.10 5.27
CA ASP A 53 8.85 -14.96 4.37
C ASP A 53 7.48 -14.31 4.20
N PHE A 54 7.46 -12.98 4.28
CA PHE A 54 6.29 -12.15 4.01
C PHE A 54 6.55 -11.28 2.78
N ILE A 55 5.66 -11.38 1.80
CA ILE A 55 5.68 -10.61 0.57
C ILE A 55 4.62 -9.53 0.66
N THR A 56 5.06 -8.28 0.87
CA THR A 56 4.15 -7.12 0.84
C THR A 56 4.10 -6.56 -0.57
N ALA A 57 2.90 -6.52 -1.16
CA ALA A 57 2.60 -5.89 -2.44
C ALA A 57 1.87 -4.55 -2.24
N VAL A 58 2.33 -3.53 -2.97
CA VAL A 58 1.67 -2.23 -3.09
C VAL A 58 1.25 -2.08 -4.54
N VAL A 59 -0.05 -1.87 -4.78
CA VAL A 59 -0.63 -1.76 -6.13
C VAL A 59 -1.33 -0.42 -6.24
N ILE A 60 -1.10 0.30 -7.32
CA ILE A 60 -1.88 1.48 -7.68
C ILE A 60 -2.65 1.21 -8.96
N HIS A 61 -3.95 1.37 -8.92
CA HIS A 61 -4.84 1.10 -10.05
C HIS A 61 -5.57 2.37 -10.47
N ARG A 62 -5.41 2.77 -11.74
CA ARG A 62 -6.17 3.83 -12.40
C ARG A 62 -7.41 3.19 -13.03
N LYS A 63 -8.61 3.56 -12.55
CA LYS A 63 -9.86 2.92 -12.99
C LYS A 63 -10.00 2.99 -14.52
N GLY A 64 -10.15 1.83 -15.16
CA GLY A 64 -10.31 1.69 -16.61
C GLY A 64 -9.03 1.80 -17.45
N LYS A 65 -7.86 2.03 -16.85
CA LYS A 65 -6.59 2.25 -17.56
C LYS A 65 -5.41 1.40 -17.04
N GLY A 66 -5.68 0.42 -16.16
CA GLY A 66 -4.67 -0.48 -15.61
C GLY A 66 -3.98 0.06 -14.35
N GLY A 67 -2.80 -0.47 -14.02
CA GLY A 67 -2.12 -0.13 -12.78
C GLY A 67 -0.65 -0.50 -12.76
N ARG A 68 0.04 -0.10 -11.69
CA ARG A 68 1.42 -0.47 -11.38
C ARG A 68 1.46 -1.21 -10.06
N TYR A 69 2.46 -2.05 -9.87
CA TYR A 69 2.66 -2.76 -8.62
C TYR A 69 4.13 -2.77 -8.22
N PHE A 70 4.34 -2.89 -6.93
CA PHE A 70 5.63 -2.91 -6.26
C PHE A 70 5.58 -3.96 -5.16
N TRP A 71 6.71 -4.61 -4.86
CA TRP A 71 6.71 -5.66 -3.84
C TRP A 71 8.01 -5.70 -3.04
N ARG A 72 7.95 -6.12 -1.78
CA ARG A 72 9.13 -6.38 -0.95
C ARG A 72 9.01 -7.71 -0.23
N ARG A 73 10.15 -8.31 0.11
CA ARG A 73 10.23 -9.54 0.92
C ARG A 73 10.84 -9.21 2.29
N LYS A 74 10.19 -9.66 3.36
CA LYS A 74 10.66 -9.55 4.75
C LYS A 74 10.60 -10.94 5.39
N SER A 75 11.74 -11.46 5.82
CA SER A 75 11.81 -12.71 6.58
C SER A 75 11.62 -12.39 8.06
N LEU A 76 10.57 -12.96 8.67
CA LEU A 76 10.28 -12.89 10.10
C LEU A 76 10.49 -14.26 10.75
N GLY A 77 10.49 -14.32 12.09
CA GLY A 77 10.74 -15.57 12.83
C GLY A 77 9.68 -16.67 12.60
N LYS A 78 9.73 -17.75 13.38
CA LYS A 78 8.76 -18.85 13.26
C LYS A 78 7.35 -18.40 13.64
N PHE A 79 6.38 -18.78 12.82
CA PHE A 79 4.95 -18.71 13.13
C PHE A 79 4.39 -20.11 13.26
N TYR A 80 3.75 -20.39 14.40
CA TYR A 80 3.27 -21.74 14.72
C TYR A 80 1.80 -21.94 14.34
N THR A 81 1.03 -20.87 14.17
CA THR A 81 -0.40 -20.94 13.85
C THR A 81 -0.75 -20.15 12.60
N LEU A 82 -1.80 -20.59 11.90
CA LEU A 82 -2.40 -19.85 10.80
C LEU A 82 -2.86 -18.46 11.27
N ARG A 83 -3.35 -18.36 12.51
CA ARG A 83 -3.80 -17.12 13.11
C ARG A 83 -2.67 -16.08 13.18
N ASP A 84 -1.51 -16.47 13.68
CA ASP A 84 -0.38 -15.55 13.82
C ASP A 84 0.10 -15.05 12.46
N ARG A 85 0.10 -15.92 11.44
CA ARG A 85 0.47 -15.55 10.06
C ARG A 85 -0.46 -14.49 9.48
N ILE A 86 -1.77 -14.75 9.51
CA ILE A 86 -2.79 -13.82 9.00
C ILE A 86 -2.76 -12.48 9.76
N LEU A 87 -2.56 -12.53 11.08
CA LEU A 87 -2.42 -11.31 11.88
C LEU A 87 -1.20 -10.50 11.44
N ASN A 88 -0.05 -11.15 11.23
CA ASN A 88 1.16 -10.47 10.78
C ASN A 88 1.04 -9.94 9.35
N GLU A 89 0.36 -10.65 8.46
CA GLU A 89 0.03 -10.15 7.11
C GLU A 89 -0.77 -8.84 7.18
N ALA A 90 -1.81 -8.81 8.00
CA ALA A 90 -2.61 -7.60 8.19
C ALA A 90 -1.79 -6.45 8.79
N LEU A 91 -1.00 -6.73 9.84
CA LEU A 91 -0.17 -5.72 10.51
C LEU A 91 0.90 -5.14 9.60
N LEU A 92 1.63 -5.97 8.85
CA LEU A 92 2.64 -5.52 7.89
C LEU A 92 2.03 -4.66 6.77
N SER A 93 0.82 -5.01 6.32
CA SER A 93 0.10 -4.23 5.31
C SER A 93 -0.30 -2.85 5.85
N ILE A 94 -0.81 -2.78 7.09
CA ILE A 94 -1.15 -1.53 7.77
C ILE A 94 0.10 -0.67 7.99
N GLU A 95 1.19 -1.24 8.51
CA GLU A 95 2.47 -0.54 8.73
C GLU A 95 2.95 0.10 7.42
N THR A 96 2.95 -0.68 6.34
CA THR A 96 3.34 -0.20 5.02
C THR A 96 2.45 0.93 4.52
N ALA A 97 1.13 0.84 4.70
CA ALA A 97 0.20 1.89 4.30
C ALA A 97 0.43 3.18 5.10
N LYS A 98 0.66 3.09 6.41
CA LYS A 98 0.99 4.26 7.26
C LYS A 98 2.28 4.92 6.80
N ASP A 99 3.32 4.13 6.57
CA ASP A 99 4.61 4.63 6.10
C ASP A 99 4.48 5.36 4.76
N LEU A 100 3.66 4.83 3.84
CA LEU A 100 3.36 5.48 2.57
C LEU A 100 2.63 6.80 2.77
N VAL A 101 1.60 6.83 3.62
CA VAL A 101 0.86 8.07 3.95
C VAL A 101 1.83 9.14 4.46
N VAL A 102 2.70 8.80 5.40
CA VAL A 102 3.73 9.73 5.92
C VAL A 102 4.67 10.18 4.79
N ALA A 103 5.13 9.26 3.95
CA ALA A 103 5.99 9.59 2.81
C ALA A 103 5.30 10.53 1.81
N PHE A 104 4.00 10.36 1.53
CA PHE A 104 3.23 11.25 0.67
C PHE A 104 3.17 12.68 1.22
N TYR A 105 2.89 12.85 2.51
CA TYR A 105 2.89 14.17 3.15
C TYR A 105 4.29 14.81 3.14
N GLY A 106 5.34 14.01 3.39
CA GLY A 106 6.72 14.47 3.33
C GLY A 106 7.15 14.95 1.94
N GLN A 107 6.70 14.27 0.87
CA GLN A 107 6.99 14.68 -0.51
C GLN A 107 6.23 15.96 -0.90
N ARG A 108 4.98 16.12 -0.48
CA ARG A 108 4.17 17.33 -0.74
C ARG A 108 4.76 18.59 -0.11
N ALA A 109 5.19 18.52 1.16
CA ALA A 109 5.84 19.65 1.84
C ALA A 109 7.09 20.17 1.10
N THR A 110 7.81 19.30 0.39
CA THR A 110 8.98 19.69 -0.42
C THR A 110 8.62 20.23 -1.82
N LEU A 111 7.45 19.88 -2.35
CA LEU A 111 6.93 20.40 -3.62
C LEU A 111 6.39 21.83 -3.44
N ASP A 112 5.71 22.11 -2.33
CA ASP A 112 5.17 23.44 -2.00
C ASP A 112 6.28 24.48 -1.81
N GLN A 113 7.41 24.09 -1.20
CA GLN A 113 8.60 24.95 -1.08
C GLN A 113 9.26 25.24 -2.43
N LYS A 114 9.30 24.28 -3.36
CA LYS A 114 9.88 24.49 -4.70
C LYS A 114 8.99 25.33 -5.61
N MET A 115 7.67 25.30 -5.45
CA MET A 115 6.75 26.20 -6.16
C MET A 115 6.81 27.64 -5.63
N THR A 116 6.94 27.82 -4.30
CA THR A 116 6.99 29.16 -3.68
C THR A 116 8.23 29.96 -4.10
N VAL A 117 9.35 29.31 -4.44
CA VAL A 117 10.58 30.00 -4.87
C VAL A 117 10.52 30.44 -6.34
N ASN A 118 9.64 29.87 -7.18
CA ASN A 118 9.68 30.06 -8.64
C ASN A 118 8.45 30.75 -9.26
N GLN A 119 7.48 31.25 -8.48
CA GLN A 119 6.35 32.03 -9.03
C GLN A 119 6.12 33.34 -8.27
N ARG A 120 6.84 34.40 -8.66
CA ARG A 120 6.23 35.73 -8.69
C ARG A 120 5.44 35.80 -9.99
N THR A 121 4.14 36.12 -9.89
CA THR A 121 3.12 36.09 -10.95
C THR A 121 2.65 34.64 -11.19
N ILE A 122 1.47 34.21 -10.78
CA ILE A 122 0.14 34.76 -11.10
C ILE A 122 -0.79 34.61 -9.89
N CYS A 123 -1.57 35.67 -9.68
CA CYS A 123 -2.78 35.77 -8.87
C CYS A 123 -3.70 34.54 -9.00
N ASP A 124 -3.67 33.67 -8.00
CA ASP A 124 -4.85 33.16 -7.27
C ASP A 124 -4.36 32.09 -6.28
N SER A 125 -3.67 32.56 -5.24
CA SER A 125 -3.17 31.74 -4.13
C SER A 125 -4.26 30.99 -3.36
N ASN A 126 -5.53 31.31 -3.63
CA ASN A 126 -6.69 30.67 -3.01
C ASN A 126 -7.31 29.56 -3.86
N ILE A 127 -7.01 29.44 -5.16
CA ILE A 127 -7.56 28.36 -6.00
C ILE A 127 -6.82 27.04 -5.72
N PHE A 128 -5.49 27.08 -5.55
CA PHE A 128 -4.72 25.87 -5.23
C PHE A 128 -4.83 25.41 -3.77
N ALA A 129 -5.19 26.29 -2.84
CA ALA A 129 -5.31 25.92 -1.42
C ALA A 129 -6.73 25.42 -1.06
N SER A 130 -7.77 25.87 -1.77
CA SER A 130 -9.16 25.55 -1.45
C SER A 130 -9.65 24.24 -2.08
N ASP A 131 -9.20 23.89 -3.29
CA ASP A 131 -9.58 22.63 -3.95
C ASP A 131 -8.87 21.38 -3.39
N PHE A 132 -7.80 21.56 -2.60
CA PHE A 132 -7.04 20.44 -2.04
C PHE A 132 -7.46 20.03 -0.63
N ASN A 133 -8.22 20.88 0.07
CA ASN A 133 -8.80 20.54 1.38
C ASN A 133 -10.09 19.71 1.25
N GLU A 134 -10.71 19.68 0.07
CA GLU A 134 -11.83 18.79 -0.24
C GLU A 134 -11.61 18.07 -1.58
N GLY A 135 -11.05 16.85 -1.57
CA GLY A 135 -11.25 15.96 -2.72
C GLY A 135 -10.22 14.86 -2.98
N PHE A 136 -8.97 15.00 -2.56
CA PHE A 136 -7.96 13.95 -2.80
C PHE A 136 -7.83 12.99 -1.62
N SER A 137 -8.88 12.20 -1.39
CA SER A 137 -8.82 11.01 -0.52
C SER A 137 -7.96 9.95 -1.21
N TRP A 138 -6.74 9.72 -0.72
CA TRP A 138 -6.01 8.51 -1.08
C TRP A 138 -6.79 7.32 -0.52
N ASN A 139 -7.55 6.64 -1.38
CA ASN A 139 -8.30 5.45 -0.98
C ASN A 139 -7.33 4.27 -0.86
N PHE A 140 -6.65 4.21 0.28
CA PHE A 140 -5.84 3.09 0.69
C PHE A 140 -6.75 1.96 1.17
N GLU A 141 -6.63 0.82 0.52
CA GLU A 141 -7.37 -0.40 0.85
C GLU A 141 -6.39 -1.50 1.24
N ILE A 142 -6.54 -2.04 2.45
CA ILE A 142 -5.75 -3.17 2.92
C ILE A 142 -6.41 -4.45 2.44
N HIS A 143 -5.65 -5.25 1.71
CA HIS A 143 -6.06 -6.57 1.28
C HIS A 143 -5.56 -7.60 2.27
N VAL A 144 -6.49 -8.37 2.82
CA VAL A 144 -6.18 -9.46 3.76
C VAL A 144 -6.64 -10.78 3.15
N ASP A 145 -5.78 -11.80 3.27
CA ASP A 145 -6.12 -13.17 2.88
C ASP A 145 -6.99 -13.87 3.94
N ILE A 146 -8.23 -13.41 4.08
CA ILE A 146 -9.27 -14.02 4.90
C ILE A 146 -10.56 -14.15 4.09
N GLY A 147 -11.31 -15.24 4.32
CA GLY A 147 -12.53 -15.55 3.59
C GLY A 147 -13.71 -15.80 4.53
N GLN A 148 -14.93 -15.50 4.08
CA GLN A 148 -16.17 -15.71 4.86
C GLN A 148 -16.54 -17.18 5.07
N ASN A 149 -15.86 -18.08 4.37
CA ASN A 149 -16.03 -19.52 4.44
C ASN A 149 -14.72 -20.16 4.94
N GLY A 150 -14.80 -21.04 5.94
CA GLY A 150 -13.65 -21.76 6.50
C GLY A 150 -13.15 -21.27 7.85
N GLU A 151 -11.99 -21.80 8.29
CA GLU A 151 -11.40 -21.59 9.62
C GLU A 151 -11.08 -20.12 9.93
N THR A 152 -10.84 -19.30 8.90
CA THR A 152 -10.46 -17.90 9.04
C THR A 152 -11.64 -16.96 9.29
N LYS A 153 -12.89 -17.44 9.21
CA LYS A 153 -14.10 -16.63 9.45
C LYS A 153 -14.11 -15.97 10.83
N ASN A 154 -13.66 -16.69 11.86
CA ASN A 154 -13.64 -16.21 13.24
C ASN A 154 -12.63 -15.06 13.45
N MET A 155 -11.69 -14.88 12.52
CA MET A 155 -10.70 -13.80 12.56
C MET A 155 -11.15 -12.54 11.82
N ILE A 156 -12.23 -12.61 11.04
CA ILE A 156 -12.67 -11.48 10.20
C ILE A 156 -12.95 -10.24 11.04
N SER A 157 -13.75 -10.37 12.09
CA SER A 157 -14.13 -9.22 12.93
C SER A 157 -12.93 -8.57 13.60
N GLU A 158 -11.97 -9.38 14.04
CA GLU A 158 -10.71 -8.89 14.64
C GLU A 158 -9.89 -8.12 13.61
N ILE A 159 -9.58 -8.72 12.47
CA ILE A 159 -8.73 -8.10 11.46
C ILE A 159 -9.39 -6.86 10.85
N VAL A 160 -10.69 -6.92 10.55
CA VAL A 160 -11.46 -5.77 10.07
C VAL A 160 -11.44 -4.65 11.11
N GLY A 161 -11.63 -4.99 12.39
CA GLY A 161 -11.55 -4.03 13.50
C GLY A 161 -10.18 -3.35 13.58
N ILE A 162 -9.10 -4.13 13.48
CA ILE A 162 -7.72 -3.60 13.48
C ILE A 162 -7.50 -2.67 12.28
N VAL A 163 -7.87 -3.07 11.07
CA VAL A 163 -7.66 -2.23 9.87
C VAL A 163 -8.46 -0.92 9.97
N LYS A 164 -9.73 -1.00 10.36
CA LYS A 164 -10.61 0.17 10.50
C LYS A 164 -10.18 1.11 11.63
N ALA A 165 -9.68 0.58 12.75
CA ALA A 165 -9.10 1.38 13.83
C ALA A 165 -7.85 2.16 13.39
N ASN A 166 -7.22 1.76 12.27
CA ASN A 166 -6.10 2.46 11.65
C ASN A 166 -6.51 3.39 10.49
N ASN A 167 -7.81 3.69 10.35
CA ASN A 167 -8.38 4.57 9.33
C ASN A 167 -8.10 4.13 7.88
N PHE A 168 -8.03 2.82 7.65
CA PHE A 168 -7.93 2.26 6.30
C PHE A 168 -9.20 1.49 5.91
N ASP A 169 -9.46 1.42 4.61
CA ASP A 169 -10.43 0.47 4.09
C ASP A 169 -9.84 -0.94 4.07
N VAL A 170 -10.71 -1.94 4.14
CA VAL A 170 -10.32 -3.35 4.16
C VAL A 170 -11.11 -4.11 3.11
N CYS A 171 -10.41 -4.95 2.37
CA CYS A 171 -10.98 -5.84 1.38
C CYS A 171 -10.55 -7.28 1.69
N VAL A 172 -11.53 -8.17 1.78
CA VAL A 172 -11.36 -9.60 2.09
C VAL A 172 -11.65 -10.44 0.85
N LYS A 173 -11.17 -11.68 0.80
CA LYS A 173 -11.47 -12.57 -0.33
C LYS A 173 -13.00 -12.80 -0.44
N PRO A 174 -13.55 -12.85 -1.67
CA PRO A 174 -12.86 -12.95 -2.97
C PRO A 174 -12.51 -11.59 -3.62
N TYR A 175 -12.81 -10.46 -2.99
CA TYR A 175 -12.72 -9.14 -3.63
C TYR A 175 -11.30 -8.56 -3.62
N SER A 176 -10.37 -9.16 -2.86
CA SER A 176 -8.97 -8.72 -2.72
C SER A 176 -8.02 -9.14 -3.86
N TYR A 177 -8.55 -9.49 -5.04
CA TYR A 177 -7.83 -10.20 -6.11
C TYR A 177 -6.58 -9.49 -6.66
N ALA A 178 -6.58 -8.15 -6.76
CA ALA A 178 -5.49 -7.40 -7.41
C ALA A 178 -4.14 -7.53 -6.68
N ALA A 179 -4.11 -7.31 -5.36
CA ALA A 179 -2.89 -7.45 -4.57
C ALA A 179 -2.53 -8.92 -4.31
N SER A 180 -3.52 -9.80 -4.09
CA SER A 180 -3.26 -11.23 -3.94
C SER A 180 -2.58 -11.81 -5.17
N LYS A 181 -3.02 -11.45 -6.39
CA LYS A 181 -2.35 -11.93 -7.62
C LYS A 181 -0.93 -11.45 -7.82
N VAL A 182 -0.60 -10.26 -7.32
CA VAL A 182 0.78 -9.78 -7.34
C VAL A 182 1.60 -10.55 -6.31
N ALA A 183 1.08 -10.74 -5.09
CA ALA A 183 1.76 -11.49 -4.05
C ALA A 183 2.00 -12.95 -4.46
N ASP A 184 0.98 -13.65 -4.97
CA ASP A 184 1.04 -15.04 -5.47
C ASP A 184 2.13 -15.23 -6.55
N ARG A 185 2.47 -14.20 -7.32
CA ARG A 185 3.50 -14.27 -8.37
C ARG A 185 4.92 -14.34 -7.80
N TYR A 186 5.14 -13.80 -6.61
CA TYR A 186 6.46 -13.69 -5.98
C TYR A 186 6.57 -14.47 -4.67
N SER A 187 5.48 -15.13 -4.26
CA SER A 187 5.42 -16.10 -3.17
C SER A 187 6.20 -17.37 -3.52
#